data_AF-A0A1H8PR03-F1
#
_entry.id   AF-A0A1H8PR03-F1
#
_cell.length_a   1.000
_cell.length_b   1.000
_cell.length_c   1.000
_cell.angle_alpha   90.00
_cell.angle_beta   90.00
_cell.angle_gamma   90.00
#
_symmetry.space_group_name_H-M   'P 1'
#
loop_
_entity.id
_entity.type
_entity.pdbx_description
1 polymer ?
#
loop_
_entity_poly.entity_id
_entity_poly.type
_entity_poly.pdbx_seq_one_letter_code
_entity_poly.pdbx_strand_id
1 'polypeptide(L)'
;MKKKLFAAALLGTVYATSAHADSTGCGLGTMVWDGQQGIAPQVLAVTTNGTSGNQTFGITSGTLGCEQDGVIESSERLGMYTGSNMDALARDMSVGDGESLHGLAEVMGVDAEDRDHFFTALQENYGSIFSSSDVTADDVISGINQTVENDERLAGYSV
;
A
#
# COMPACT_ATOMS: atom_id res chain seq x y z
N MET A 1 -23.66 47.44 -17.76
CA MET A 1 -22.78 47.36 -16.57
C MET A 1 -22.71 45.90 -16.13
N LYS A 2 -21.51 45.31 -16.10
CA LYS A 2 -21.24 43.87 -15.94
C LYS A 2 -21.20 43.52 -14.44
N LYS A 3 -22.09 42.66 -13.95
CA LYS A 3 -21.94 42.03 -12.62
C LYS A 3 -21.44 40.61 -12.82
N LYS A 4 -20.13 40.42 -12.65
CA LYS A 4 -19.51 39.09 -12.60
C LYS A 4 -19.60 38.60 -11.16
N LEU A 5 -20.37 37.54 -10.92
CA LEU A 5 -20.31 36.79 -9.67
C LEU A 5 -19.19 35.76 -9.82
N PHE A 6 -18.10 35.95 -9.08
CA PHE A 6 -17.04 34.97 -8.93
C PHE A 6 -17.49 33.94 -7.89
N ALA A 7 -17.89 32.76 -8.35
CA ALA A 7 -17.99 31.59 -7.49
C ALA A 7 -16.59 30.98 -7.39
N ALA A 8 -15.94 31.14 -6.24
CA ALA A 8 -14.70 30.45 -5.92
C ALA A 8 -15.04 28.98 -5.62
N ALA A 9 -14.83 28.10 -6.59
CA ALA A 9 -14.80 26.67 -6.34
C ALA A 9 -13.46 26.35 -5.65
N LEU A 10 -13.51 26.07 -4.36
CA LEU A 10 -12.45 25.36 -3.65
C LEU A 10 -12.42 23.94 -4.21
N LEU A 11 -11.64 23.75 -5.28
CA LEU A 11 -11.24 22.42 -5.72
C LEU A 11 -10.26 21.90 -4.68
N GLY A 12 -10.78 21.12 -3.72
CA GLY A 12 -9.94 20.23 -2.93
C GLY A 12 -9.27 19.28 -3.91
N THR A 13 -7.97 19.46 -4.12
CA THR A 13 -7.13 18.49 -4.80
C THR A 13 -7.08 17.26 -3.91
N VAL A 14 -7.90 16.26 -4.23
CA VAL A 14 -7.67 14.90 -3.78
C VAL A 14 -6.37 14.48 -4.46
N TYR A 15 -5.28 14.43 -3.69
CA TYR A 15 -4.06 13.80 -4.14
C TYR A 15 -4.36 12.31 -4.25
N ALA A 16 -4.72 11.86 -5.44
CA ALA A 16 -4.62 10.44 -5.76
C ALA A 16 -3.13 10.10 -5.71
N THR A 17 -2.68 9.49 -4.62
CA THR A 17 -1.36 8.90 -4.55
C THR A 17 -1.37 7.70 -5.47
N SER A 18 -0.90 7.85 -6.71
CA SER A 18 -0.45 6.68 -7.44
C SER A 18 0.65 6.04 -6.60
N ALA A 19 0.48 4.77 -6.23
CA ALA A 19 1.49 3.99 -5.51
C ALA A 19 2.74 3.83 -6.41
N HIS A 20 3.53 4.90 -6.50
CA HIS A 20 4.91 4.82 -6.96
C HIS A 20 5.72 4.25 -5.80
N ALA A 21 6.59 3.28 -6.09
CA ALA A 21 7.58 2.84 -5.12
C ALA A 21 8.38 4.06 -4.62
N ASP A 22 8.11 4.48 -3.39
CA ASP A 22 8.76 5.63 -2.77
C ASP A 22 10.04 5.16 -2.06
N SER A 23 11.16 5.28 -2.76
CA SER A 23 12.49 5.01 -2.20
C SER A 23 13.02 6.14 -1.32
N THR A 24 12.33 7.28 -1.25
CA THR A 24 12.82 8.52 -0.63
C THR A 24 12.21 8.78 0.76
N GLY A 25 11.02 8.27 1.02
CA GLY A 25 10.26 8.46 2.26
C GLY A 25 9.82 9.91 2.44
N CYS A 26 9.53 10.32 3.66
CA CYS A 26 9.12 11.70 3.97
C CYS A 26 10.32 12.64 4.22
N GLY A 27 10.13 13.96 4.09
CA GLY A 27 11.13 14.98 4.42
C GLY A 27 11.35 16.05 3.35
N LEU A 28 12.19 17.05 3.67
CA LEU A 28 12.45 18.18 2.78
C LEU A 28 13.08 17.79 1.45
N GLY A 29 13.96 16.78 1.45
CA GLY A 29 14.53 16.24 0.22
C GLY A 29 13.44 15.70 -0.69
N THR A 30 12.52 14.89 -0.17
CA THR A 30 11.37 14.41 -0.94
C THR A 30 10.56 15.56 -1.51
N MET A 31 10.24 16.59 -0.70
CA MET A 31 9.46 17.75 -1.17
C MET A 31 10.19 18.60 -2.22
N VAL A 32 11.51 18.79 -2.09
CA VAL A 32 12.31 19.60 -3.04
C VAL A 32 12.45 18.91 -4.39
N TRP A 33 12.54 17.59 -4.37
CA TRP A 33 12.74 16.76 -5.57
C TRP A 33 11.43 16.14 -6.08
N ASP A 34 10.29 16.59 -5.57
CA ASP A 34 8.97 16.12 -6.00
C ASP A 34 8.77 16.29 -7.52
N GLY A 35 8.15 15.28 -8.13
CA GLY A 35 7.97 15.20 -9.59
C GLY A 35 9.24 14.92 -10.41
N GLN A 36 10.40 14.72 -9.79
CA GLN A 36 11.64 14.31 -10.48
C GLN A 36 11.79 12.79 -10.48
N GLN A 37 12.33 12.22 -11.56
CA GLN A 37 12.51 10.78 -11.74
C GLN A 37 13.97 10.39 -12.00
N GLY A 38 14.35 9.19 -11.56
CA GLY A 38 15.67 8.59 -11.80
C GLY A 38 16.59 8.59 -10.58
N ILE A 39 17.71 7.88 -10.71
CA ILE A 39 18.63 7.58 -9.59
C ILE A 39 19.21 8.85 -8.95
N ALA A 40 19.60 9.84 -9.76
CA ALA A 40 20.23 11.05 -9.24
C ALA A 40 19.29 11.90 -8.37
N PRO A 41 18.06 12.25 -8.81
CA PRO A 41 17.08 12.91 -7.94
C PRO A 41 16.76 12.11 -6.68
N GLN A 42 16.58 10.79 -6.77
CA GLN A 42 16.30 9.95 -5.60
C GLN A 42 17.43 9.98 -4.57
N VAL A 43 18.69 9.83 -5.01
CA VAL A 43 19.86 9.90 -4.12
C VAL A 43 19.98 11.28 -3.48
N LEU A 44 19.73 12.35 -4.22
CA LEU A 44 19.78 13.71 -3.70
C LEU A 44 18.64 13.99 -2.71
N ALA A 45 17.44 13.47 -2.96
CA ALA A 45 16.31 13.53 -2.04
C ALA A 45 16.65 12.83 -0.72
N VAL A 46 17.10 11.57 -0.76
CA VAL A 46 17.49 10.81 0.44
C VAL A 46 18.66 11.48 1.18
N THR A 47 19.67 11.97 0.45
CA THR A 47 20.80 12.69 1.06
C THR A 47 20.33 13.97 1.77
N THR A 48 19.39 14.70 1.18
CA THR A 48 18.82 15.91 1.76
C THR A 48 17.91 15.60 2.96
N ASN A 49 17.17 14.49 2.92
CA ASN A 49 16.38 13.99 4.06
C ASN A 49 17.27 13.62 5.25
N GLY A 50 18.41 12.96 4.99
CA GLY A 50 19.38 12.58 6.02
C GLY A 50 20.25 13.73 6.53
N THR A 51 20.44 14.79 5.74
CA THR A 51 21.30 15.92 6.13
C THR A 51 20.67 16.69 7.30
N SER A 52 21.48 16.94 8.33
CA SER A 52 21.04 17.64 9.55
C SER A 52 19.87 16.99 10.29
N GLY A 53 19.62 15.68 10.08
CA GLY A 53 18.53 14.95 10.73
C GLY A 53 17.15 15.47 10.34
N ASN A 54 17.00 16.01 9.14
CA ASN A 54 15.80 16.70 8.71
C ASN A 54 14.55 15.79 8.68
N GLN A 55 14.73 14.55 8.22
CA GLN A 55 13.68 13.53 8.29
C GLN A 55 13.33 13.18 9.75
N THR A 56 14.33 13.06 10.63
CA THR A 56 14.10 12.83 12.06
C THR A 56 13.31 13.98 12.67
N PHE A 57 13.70 15.23 12.41
CA PHE A 57 12.96 16.41 12.85
C PHE A 57 11.51 16.38 12.32
N GLY A 58 11.33 16.09 11.02
CA GLY A 58 10.02 15.96 10.38
C GLY A 58 9.13 14.94 11.10
N ILE A 59 9.62 13.72 11.32
CA ILE A 59 8.89 12.67 12.05
C ILE A 59 8.56 13.14 13.47
N THR A 60 9.55 13.64 14.23
CA THR A 60 9.34 14.04 15.64
C THR A 60 8.43 15.25 15.83
N SER A 61 8.26 16.08 14.80
CA SER A 61 7.47 17.31 14.87
C SER A 61 6.17 17.23 14.07
N GLY A 62 5.93 16.14 13.33
CA GLY A 62 4.82 16.02 12.39
C GLY A 62 4.87 17.05 11.25
N THR A 63 6.06 17.37 10.75
CA THR A 63 6.26 18.35 9.66
C THR A 63 6.94 17.72 8.44
N LEU A 64 7.13 18.51 7.37
CA LEU A 64 7.84 18.10 6.16
C LEU A 64 7.25 16.88 5.44
N GLY A 65 5.93 16.70 5.56
CA GLY A 65 5.21 15.55 5.01
C GLY A 65 5.44 14.25 5.78
N CYS A 66 6.02 14.30 6.99
CA CYS A 66 6.17 13.15 7.87
C CYS A 66 5.04 13.11 8.91
N GLU A 67 4.54 11.91 9.19
CA GLU A 67 3.61 11.65 10.29
C GLU A 67 4.37 11.18 11.53
N GLN A 68 3.96 11.68 12.70
CA GLN A 68 4.62 11.36 13.98
C GLN A 68 4.25 9.95 14.49
N ASP A 69 3.02 9.53 14.24
CA ASP A 69 2.46 8.26 14.71
C ASP A 69 2.06 7.34 13.54
N GLY A 70 2.73 7.51 12.38
CA GLY A 70 2.51 6.68 11.21
C GLY A 70 2.95 5.23 11.45
N VAL A 71 2.20 4.26 10.92
CA VAL A 71 2.57 2.84 10.95
C VAL A 71 3.76 2.63 10.02
N ILE A 72 4.81 1.97 10.52
CA ILE A 72 5.95 1.59 9.68
C ILE A 72 5.54 0.34 8.88
N GLU A 73 5.09 0.57 7.66
CA GLU A 73 4.70 -0.49 6.72
C GLU A 73 5.80 -0.72 5.69
N SER A 74 6.05 -1.98 5.38
CA SER A 74 6.97 -2.40 4.32
C SER A 74 6.16 -3.17 3.30
N SER A 75 6.00 -2.62 2.10
CA SER A 75 5.33 -3.28 0.98
C SER A 75 6.00 -4.62 0.63
N GLU A 76 7.29 -4.77 0.94
CA GLU A 76 8.05 -6.00 0.73
C GLU A 76 7.64 -7.13 1.70
N ARG A 77 7.09 -6.80 2.87
CA ARG A 77 6.67 -7.80 3.86
C ARG A 77 5.60 -8.74 3.30
N LEU A 78 4.64 -8.20 2.54
CA LEU A 78 3.60 -8.99 1.89
C LEU A 78 4.21 -9.91 0.82
N GLY A 79 5.06 -9.38 -0.06
CA GLY A 79 5.79 -10.16 -1.06
C GLY A 79 6.60 -11.31 -0.46
N MET A 80 7.36 -11.04 0.60
CA MET A 80 8.14 -12.05 1.31
C MET A 80 7.26 -13.11 1.96
N TYR A 81 6.15 -12.71 2.60
CA TYR A 81 5.23 -13.63 3.25
C TYR A 81 4.57 -14.55 2.22
N THR A 82 3.99 -13.98 1.15
CA THR A 82 3.34 -14.73 0.08
C THR A 82 4.31 -15.68 -0.61
N GLY A 83 5.51 -15.20 -0.94
CA GLY A 83 6.55 -16.03 -1.55
C GLY A 83 7.02 -17.19 -0.67
N SER A 84 7.18 -16.96 0.63
CA SER A 84 7.64 -18.00 1.57
C SER A 84 6.56 -19.03 1.94
N ASN A 85 5.28 -18.69 1.74
CA ASN A 85 4.15 -19.51 2.17
C ASN A 85 3.26 -19.97 0.99
N MET A 86 3.73 -19.90 -0.25
CA MET A 86 2.92 -20.13 -1.46
C MET A 86 2.05 -21.39 -1.41
N ASP A 87 2.66 -22.54 -1.12
CA ASP A 87 1.97 -23.84 -1.11
C ASP A 87 0.95 -23.95 0.04
N ALA A 88 1.28 -23.36 1.18
CA ALA A 88 0.40 -23.31 2.35
C ALA A 88 -0.79 -22.39 2.07
N LEU A 89 -0.52 -21.20 1.52
CA LEU A 89 -1.54 -20.23 1.13
C LEU A 89 -2.49 -20.80 0.11
N ALA A 90 -1.97 -21.49 -0.91
CA ALA A 90 -2.81 -22.14 -1.91
C ALA A 90 -3.78 -23.13 -1.27
N ARG A 91 -3.28 -23.98 -0.36
CA ARG A 91 -4.10 -24.96 0.36
C ARG A 91 -5.13 -24.28 1.26
N ASP A 92 -4.70 -23.39 2.13
CA ASP A 92 -5.54 -22.77 3.15
C ASP A 92 -6.61 -21.88 2.51
N MET A 93 -6.24 -21.11 1.48
CA MET A 93 -7.17 -20.29 0.70
C MET A 93 -8.21 -21.15 -0.04
N SER A 94 -7.84 -22.31 -0.58
CA SER A 94 -8.80 -23.21 -1.24
C SER A 94 -9.87 -23.75 -0.29
N VAL A 95 -9.54 -23.91 1.00
CA VAL A 95 -10.45 -24.37 2.06
C VAL A 95 -11.18 -23.19 2.73
N GLY A 96 -10.65 -21.97 2.60
CA GLY A 96 -11.17 -20.75 3.23
C GLY A 96 -10.74 -20.60 4.69
N ASP A 97 -9.77 -21.39 5.15
CA ASP A 97 -9.27 -21.36 6.52
C ASP A 97 -7.87 -21.98 6.61
N GLY A 98 -7.08 -21.51 7.58
CA GLY A 98 -5.74 -22.05 7.86
C GLY A 98 -4.74 -21.01 8.35
N GLU A 99 -3.61 -21.48 8.89
CA GLU A 99 -2.60 -20.65 9.55
C GLU A 99 -1.98 -19.63 8.59
N SER A 100 -1.69 -20.05 7.35
CA SER A 100 -1.06 -19.16 6.38
C SER A 100 -2.02 -18.10 5.87
N LEU A 101 -3.31 -18.45 5.71
CA LEU A 101 -4.34 -17.49 5.34
C LEU A 101 -4.60 -16.46 6.45
N HIS A 102 -4.56 -16.89 7.71
CA HIS A 102 -4.63 -15.99 8.86
C HIS A 102 -3.42 -15.06 8.95
N GLY A 103 -2.22 -15.58 8.74
CA GLY A 103 -1.02 -14.76 8.73
C GLY A 103 -0.99 -13.78 7.54
N LEU A 104 -1.56 -14.15 6.39
CA LEU A 104 -1.74 -13.21 5.27
C LEU A 104 -2.64 -12.03 5.69
N ALA A 105 -3.78 -12.30 6.32
CA ALA A 105 -4.67 -11.24 6.82
C ALA A 105 -3.98 -10.35 7.86
N GLU A 106 -3.11 -10.90 8.72
CA GLU A 106 -2.33 -10.10 9.66
C GLU A 106 -1.29 -9.22 8.94
N VAL A 107 -0.59 -9.76 7.94
CA VAL A 107 0.39 -9.01 7.15
C VAL A 107 -0.28 -7.90 6.33
N MET A 108 -1.48 -8.14 5.81
CA MET A 108 -2.29 -7.16 5.10
C MET A 108 -3.04 -6.18 6.02
N GLY A 109 -2.94 -6.34 7.35
CA GLY A 109 -3.62 -5.45 8.29
C GLY A 109 -5.14 -5.56 8.28
N VAL A 110 -5.70 -6.71 7.90
CA VAL A 110 -7.15 -6.93 7.87
C VAL A 110 -7.72 -6.98 9.29
N ASP A 111 -8.70 -6.10 9.55
CA ASP A 111 -9.34 -6.00 10.86
C ASP A 111 -10.09 -7.28 11.21
N ALA A 112 -10.11 -7.63 12.51
CA ALA A 112 -10.67 -8.89 12.98
C ALA A 112 -12.15 -9.09 12.58
N GLU A 113 -12.91 -8.00 12.44
CA GLU A 113 -14.32 -8.04 12.02
C GLU A 113 -14.51 -8.38 10.54
N ASP A 114 -13.51 -8.13 9.70
CA ASP A 114 -13.55 -8.35 8.25
C ASP A 114 -12.89 -9.66 7.82
N ARG A 115 -12.13 -10.33 8.70
CA ARG A 115 -11.36 -11.55 8.38
C ARG A 115 -12.21 -12.67 7.80
N ASP A 116 -13.36 -12.98 8.39
CA ASP A 116 -14.23 -14.05 7.89
C ASP A 116 -14.71 -13.76 6.45
N HIS A 117 -15.00 -12.48 6.16
CA HIS A 117 -15.42 -12.04 4.83
C HIS A 117 -14.25 -12.05 3.84
N PHE A 118 -13.08 -11.60 4.28
CA PHE A 118 -11.83 -11.65 3.52
C PHE A 118 -11.47 -13.10 3.13
N PHE A 119 -11.49 -14.04 4.07
CA PHE A 119 -11.19 -15.45 3.79
C PHE A 119 -12.18 -16.07 2.81
N THR A 120 -13.47 -15.76 2.98
CA THR A 120 -14.52 -16.22 2.06
C THR A 120 -14.29 -15.65 0.66
N ALA A 121 -14.02 -14.35 0.54
CA ALA A 121 -13.77 -13.71 -0.75
C ALA A 121 -12.55 -14.31 -1.47
N LEU A 122 -11.45 -14.56 -0.75
CA LEU A 122 -10.26 -15.19 -1.33
C LEU A 122 -10.52 -16.65 -1.72
N GLN A 123 -11.31 -17.40 -0.95
CA GLN A 123 -11.70 -18.76 -1.30
C GLN A 123 -12.55 -18.79 -2.58
N GLU A 124 -13.57 -17.93 -2.67
CA GLU A 124 -14.46 -17.85 -3.83
C GLU A 124 -13.69 -17.46 -5.11
N ASN A 125 -12.64 -16.64 -4.96
CA ASN A 125 -11.78 -16.19 -6.06
C ASN A 125 -10.49 -17.01 -6.21
N TYR A 126 -10.35 -18.12 -5.46
CA TYR A 126 -9.12 -18.93 -5.41
C TYR A 126 -8.64 -19.33 -6.81
N GLY A 127 -9.55 -19.77 -7.69
CA GLY A 127 -9.20 -20.18 -9.05
C GLY A 127 -8.70 -19.05 -9.95
N SER A 128 -8.99 -17.80 -9.61
CA SER A 128 -8.45 -16.61 -10.29
C SER A 128 -7.08 -16.22 -9.72
N ILE A 129 -6.93 -16.29 -8.39
CA ILE A 129 -5.70 -15.95 -7.68
C ILE A 129 -4.58 -16.97 -7.98
N PHE A 130 -4.91 -18.26 -7.91
CA PHE A 130 -4.03 -19.38 -8.25
C PHE A 130 -4.42 -20.00 -9.60
N SER A 131 -4.28 -19.21 -10.67
CA SER A 131 -4.75 -19.56 -12.02
C SER A 131 -3.97 -20.67 -12.73
N SER A 132 -2.74 -20.97 -12.28
CA SER A 132 -1.90 -22.02 -12.86
C SER A 132 -0.88 -22.58 -11.86
N SER A 133 -0.08 -23.56 -12.27
CA SER A 133 1.01 -24.12 -11.47
C SER A 133 2.25 -23.22 -11.39
N ASP A 134 2.36 -22.22 -12.28
CA ASP A 134 3.54 -21.36 -12.42
C ASP A 134 3.29 -19.95 -11.86
N VAL A 135 2.28 -19.78 -11.00
CA VAL A 135 1.96 -18.47 -10.40
C VAL A 135 3.09 -18.01 -9.49
N THR A 136 3.43 -16.72 -9.60
CA THR A 136 4.42 -16.08 -8.74
C THR A 136 3.75 -15.40 -7.54
N ALA A 137 4.54 -14.96 -6.56
CA ALA A 137 4.03 -14.18 -5.43
C ALA A 137 3.38 -12.87 -5.88
N ASP A 138 3.96 -12.21 -6.89
CA ASP A 138 3.40 -10.99 -7.45
C ASP A 138 2.06 -11.25 -8.15
N ASP A 139 1.92 -12.38 -8.85
CA ASP A 139 0.64 -12.77 -9.47
C ASP A 139 -0.43 -13.02 -8.41
N VAL A 140 -0.09 -13.74 -7.34
CA VAL A 140 -1.01 -14.04 -6.23
C VAL A 140 -1.42 -12.75 -5.51
N ILE A 141 -0.48 -11.86 -5.22
CA ILE A 141 -0.77 -10.55 -4.60
C ILE A 141 -1.68 -9.72 -5.50
N SER A 142 -1.40 -9.68 -6.81
CA SER A 142 -2.24 -8.98 -7.79
C SER A 142 -3.67 -9.55 -7.81
N GLY A 143 -3.81 -10.88 -7.78
CA GLY A 143 -5.12 -11.53 -7.71
C GLY A 143 -5.88 -11.24 -6.41
N ILE A 144 -5.18 -11.24 -5.26
CA ILE A 144 -5.75 -10.83 -3.97
C ILE A 144 -6.20 -9.38 -4.03
N ASN A 145 -5.36 -8.49 -4.57
CA ASN A 145 -5.65 -7.07 -4.68
C ASN A 145 -6.91 -6.82 -5.50
N GLN A 146 -7.00 -7.46 -6.67
CA GLN A 146 -8.19 -7.39 -7.51
C GLN A 146 -9.43 -7.96 -6.80
N THR A 147 -9.28 -8.98 -5.96
CA THR A 147 -10.40 -9.54 -5.20
C THR A 147 -10.92 -8.55 -4.16
N VAL A 148 -10.03 -7.91 -3.41
CA VAL A 148 -10.43 -6.95 -2.37
C VAL A 148 -10.90 -5.61 -2.94
N GLU A 149 -10.33 -5.12 -4.04
CA GLU A 149 -10.78 -3.90 -4.73
C GLU A 149 -12.22 -4.02 -5.26
N ASN A 150 -12.62 -5.22 -5.69
CA ASN A 150 -13.96 -5.49 -6.21
C ASN A 150 -15.00 -5.77 -5.12
N ASP A 151 -14.59 -5.79 -3.85
CA ASP A 151 -15.47 -6.01 -2.71
C ASP A 151 -15.62 -4.72 -1.91
N GLU A 152 -16.84 -4.19 -1.83
CA GLU A 152 -17.12 -2.90 -1.18
C GLU A 152 -16.66 -2.85 0.29
N ARG A 153 -16.63 -3.99 0.97
CA ARG A 153 -16.21 -4.10 2.37
C ARG A 153 -14.69 -4.23 2.51
N LEU A 154 -14.01 -4.81 1.52
CA LEU A 154 -12.58 -5.08 1.58
C LEU A 154 -11.72 -4.09 0.79
N ALA A 155 -12.33 -3.19 0.00
CA ALA A 155 -11.60 -2.26 -0.86
C ALA A 155 -10.59 -1.36 -0.12
N GLY A 156 -10.76 -1.17 1.19
CA GLY A 156 -9.78 -0.45 2.03
C GLY A 156 -8.46 -1.18 2.27
N TYR A 157 -8.39 -2.48 1.99
CA TYR A 157 -7.21 -3.34 2.18
C TYR A 157 -6.40 -3.55 0.88
N SER A 158 -6.76 -2.89 -0.22
CA SER A 158 -6.00 -2.96 -1.47
C SER A 158 -4.62 -2.30 -1.30
N VAL A 159 -3.58 -2.91 -1.89
CA VAL A 159 -2.18 -2.47 -1.81
C VAL A 159 -1.57 -2.12 -3.17
#